data_AF-C4ZMU3-F1
#
_entry.id   AF-C4ZMU3-F1
#
_cell.length_a   1.000
_cell.length_b   1.000
_cell.length_c   1.000
_cell.angle_alpha   90.00
_cell.angle_beta   90.00
_cell.angle_gamma   90.00
#
_symmetry.space_group_name_H-M   'P 1'
#
loop_
_entity.id
_entity.type
_entity.pdbx_description
1 polymer ?
#
loop_
_entity_poly.entity_id
_entity_poly.type
_entity_poly.pdbx_seq_one_letter_code
_entity_poly.pdbx_strand_id
1 'polypeptide(L)'
;MRHDEIRWATIDREDLLDVLLGEHQLPDLDRIQSDLSLRGAKLAVGYRDVRGGGRYEVPALIVVPDDTATETFSWLRTFADEASPLSLYGRVALASDWRQFEMRRNVMGTSEQRPDRWSSIAVGEALSQMESETSLQNLPLSRFSGCFTTPIARAALIWGSNEATHACTNRLRLLESDRRFARRPVGIEQLLPVWAIASARIEEHLSPSEAASYVLDAAGAYYGAYDRKGAVLASSPMFNEIPGLSSDSIEERVGAFNRIASDILQRAQSSRSTPAPAFDSLLLAAAAFQVGRGTSHVFLLQRAHGFAPMAAAWFGAMAALTGPRAWDKGWLKAAKGAERLLRPEFSWLDISGADICWAEFEWMAETFDGLDVFLELPKMLPRTLGIEIVPGAVGQFRLAGESTENEPKPQQEPQHTARERRLMETLAQFITLAQRAKDQVAPSFLASGGQPVQKSFGFDSDTDAAPRARAKRGKRDANNS
;
A
#
# COMPACT_ATOMS: atom_id res chain seq x y z
N MET A 1 10.88 -21.14 -5.41
CA MET A 1 10.05 -22.08 -4.63
C MET A 1 10.92 -23.23 -4.21
N ARG A 2 10.76 -23.72 -2.98
CA ARG A 2 11.56 -24.85 -2.46
C ARG A 2 10.82 -26.16 -2.65
N HIS A 3 11.53 -27.23 -3.02
CA HIS A 3 11.00 -28.58 -2.97
C HIS A 3 11.09 -29.06 -1.53
N ASP A 4 9.94 -29.20 -0.89
CA ASP A 4 9.83 -29.61 0.50
C ASP A 4 9.62 -31.14 0.56
N GLU A 5 10.54 -31.86 1.21
CA GLU A 5 10.31 -33.26 1.61
C GLU A 5 9.34 -33.25 2.81
N ILE A 6 8.05 -33.45 2.55
CA ILE A 6 6.98 -33.50 3.56
C ILE A 6 6.73 -34.95 3.96
N ARG A 7 6.82 -35.25 5.26
CA ARG A 7 6.33 -36.51 5.84
C ARG A 7 4.89 -36.32 6.30
N TRP A 8 4.02 -37.28 6.03
CA TRP A 8 2.59 -37.17 6.33
C TRP A 8 2.15 -38.15 7.42
N ALA A 9 1.33 -37.65 8.34
CA ALA A 9 0.49 -38.45 9.23
C ALA A 9 -0.99 -38.20 8.88
N THR A 10 -1.84 -39.21 9.03
CA THR A 10 -3.31 -39.04 9.03
C THR A 10 -3.81 -39.21 10.45
N ILE A 11 -4.57 -38.25 10.95
CA ILE A 11 -4.89 -38.09 12.37
C ILE A 11 -6.39 -37.83 12.50
N ASP A 12 -7.05 -38.44 13.48
CA ASP A 12 -8.45 -38.11 13.81
C ASP A 12 -8.49 -36.77 14.57
N ARG A 13 -9.55 -35.97 14.40
CA ARG A 13 -9.62 -34.61 14.98
C ARG A 13 -9.50 -34.61 16.51
N GLU A 14 -9.94 -35.69 17.15
CA GLU A 14 -9.92 -35.90 18.59
C GLU A 14 -8.49 -35.99 19.14
N ASP A 15 -7.54 -36.54 18.37
CA ASP A 15 -6.13 -36.68 18.73
C ASP A 15 -5.28 -35.44 18.36
N LEU A 16 -5.87 -34.44 17.71
CA LEU A 16 -5.13 -33.32 17.13
C LEU A 16 -4.41 -32.48 18.20
N LEU A 17 -5.03 -32.25 19.36
CA LEU A 17 -4.43 -31.45 20.43
C LEU A 17 -3.10 -32.06 20.92
N ASP A 18 -3.08 -33.36 21.22
CA ASP A 18 -1.89 -34.11 21.64
C ASP A 18 -0.77 -34.01 20.59
N VAL A 19 -1.14 -33.97 19.31
CA VAL A 19 -0.20 -33.82 18.19
C VAL A 19 0.37 -32.41 18.11
N LEU A 20 -0.48 -31.37 18.27
CA LEU A 20 -0.07 -29.98 18.28
C LEU A 20 0.86 -29.64 19.45
N LEU A 21 0.66 -30.30 20.59
CA LEU A 21 1.52 -30.20 21.78
C LEU A 21 2.79 -31.08 21.70
N GLY A 22 2.88 -31.99 20.74
CA GLY A 22 4.01 -32.89 20.56
C GLY A 22 4.05 -34.07 21.55
N GLU A 23 2.91 -34.41 22.15
CA GLU A 23 2.75 -35.52 23.09
C GLU A 23 2.39 -36.85 22.38
N HIS A 24 1.79 -36.77 21.19
CA HIS A 24 1.40 -37.93 20.39
C HIS A 24 2.60 -38.65 19.75
N GLN A 25 2.67 -39.98 19.89
CA GLN A 25 3.64 -40.79 19.13
C GLN A 25 3.18 -40.90 17.68
N LEU A 26 3.91 -40.25 16.77
CA LEU A 26 3.61 -40.29 15.34
C LEU A 26 3.55 -41.74 14.83
N PRO A 27 2.46 -42.18 14.18
CA PRO A 27 2.42 -43.46 13.47
C PRO A 27 3.46 -43.46 12.33
N ASP A 28 3.83 -44.65 11.84
CA ASP A 28 4.82 -44.80 10.75
C ASP A 28 4.49 -43.86 9.58
N LEU A 29 5.35 -42.85 9.40
CA LEU A 29 5.10 -41.73 8.51
C LEU A 29 5.28 -42.15 7.05
N ASP A 30 4.16 -42.29 6.33
CA ASP A 30 4.18 -42.52 4.89
C ASP A 30 4.83 -41.33 4.17
N ARG A 31 5.88 -41.61 3.40
CA ARG A 31 6.70 -40.58 2.75
C ARG A 31 6.04 -39.92 1.53
N ILE A 32 4.96 -40.50 0.99
CA ILE A 32 4.32 -40.00 -0.25
C ILE A 32 2.81 -40.28 -0.24
N GLN A 33 1.99 -39.25 -0.01
CA GLN A 33 0.64 -39.18 -0.57
C GLN A 33 0.47 -37.83 -1.27
N SER A 34 0.74 -37.80 -2.57
CA SER A 34 0.53 -36.61 -3.42
C SER A 34 -0.95 -36.28 -3.62
N ASP A 35 -1.83 -37.28 -3.50
CA ASP A 35 -3.28 -37.09 -3.40
C ASP A 35 -3.78 -37.53 -2.02
N LEU A 36 -3.99 -36.54 -1.15
CA LEU A 36 -4.58 -36.72 0.16
C LEU A 36 -6.06 -37.13 -0.01
N SER A 37 -6.29 -38.43 -0.11
CA SER A 37 -7.63 -39.05 -0.16
C SER A 37 -8.26 -39.13 1.23
N LEU A 38 -8.34 -37.99 1.93
CA LEU A 38 -9.00 -37.88 3.22
C LEU A 38 -10.50 -38.24 3.09
N ARG A 39 -11.03 -38.96 4.08
CA ARG A 39 -12.43 -39.38 4.16
C ARG A 39 -12.89 -39.33 5.62
N GLY A 40 -14.07 -38.75 5.86
CA GLY A 40 -14.55 -38.48 7.21
C GLY A 40 -13.70 -37.43 7.93
N ALA A 41 -13.82 -37.33 9.25
CA ALA A 41 -13.20 -36.29 10.08
C ALA A 41 -11.65 -36.40 10.23
N LYS A 42 -10.97 -37.11 9.32
CA LYS A 42 -9.52 -37.31 9.33
C LYS A 42 -8.78 -36.15 8.70
N LEU A 43 -7.73 -35.71 9.36
CA LEU A 43 -6.86 -34.60 8.97
C LEU A 43 -5.52 -35.15 8.47
N ALA A 44 -4.92 -34.51 7.47
CA ALA A 44 -3.52 -34.79 7.12
C ALA A 44 -2.62 -33.77 7.79
N VAL A 45 -1.57 -34.23 8.47
CA VAL A 45 -0.60 -33.38 9.16
C VAL A 45 0.78 -33.60 8.54
N GLY A 46 1.37 -32.52 8.06
CA GLY A 46 2.63 -32.48 7.33
C GLY A 46 3.78 -32.00 8.21
N TYR A 47 4.83 -32.80 8.28
CA TYR A 47 6.07 -32.54 9.03
C TYR A 47 7.24 -32.33 8.08
N ARG A 48 8.20 -31.52 8.51
CA ARG A 48 9.49 -31.36 7.84
C ARG A 48 10.31 -32.64 7.96
N ASP A 49 10.82 -33.20 6.87
CA ASP A 49 11.78 -34.33 6.93
C ASP A 49 13.15 -33.83 7.45
N VAL A 50 13.31 -33.85 8.78
CA VAL A 50 14.58 -33.54 9.43
C VAL A 50 15.38 -34.83 9.55
N ARG A 51 16.49 -34.91 8.81
CA ARG A 51 17.43 -36.05 8.83
C ARG A 51 18.19 -36.11 10.16
N GLY A 52 17.51 -36.61 11.18
CA GLY A 52 17.98 -36.71 12.56
C GLY A 52 16.78 -36.61 13.50
N GLY A 53 16.15 -37.76 13.79
CA GLY A 53 14.88 -37.83 14.52
C GLY A 53 14.93 -37.12 15.87
N GLY A 54 14.29 -35.96 15.93
CA GLY A 54 14.08 -35.22 17.17
C GLY A 54 12.96 -35.86 17.98
N ARG A 55 13.02 -35.73 19.30
CA ARG A 55 11.91 -36.15 20.19
C ARG A 55 10.72 -35.17 20.20
N TYR A 56 10.83 -34.08 19.46
CA TYR A 56 9.82 -33.03 19.38
C TYR A 56 9.77 -32.54 17.93
N GLU A 57 8.71 -32.88 17.23
CA GLU A 57 8.47 -32.51 15.83
C GLU A 57 7.17 -31.72 15.78
N VAL A 58 7.25 -30.42 15.49
CA VAL A 58 6.07 -29.54 15.41
C VAL A 58 5.40 -29.73 14.04
N PRO A 59 4.07 -29.89 13.97
CA PRO A 59 3.36 -29.93 12.70
C PRO A 59 3.52 -28.59 11.96
N ALA A 60 3.90 -28.64 10.68
CA ALA A 60 4.15 -27.43 9.88
C ALA A 60 2.99 -27.09 8.94
N LEU A 61 2.22 -28.12 8.55
CA LEU A 61 1.06 -28.03 7.66
C LEU A 61 -0.06 -28.92 8.19
N ILE A 62 -1.30 -28.45 8.15
CA ILE A 62 -2.52 -29.18 8.47
C ILE A 62 -3.47 -29.03 7.29
N VAL A 63 -3.87 -30.15 6.68
CA VAL A 63 -4.83 -30.18 5.58
C VAL A 63 -6.15 -30.77 6.07
N VAL A 64 -7.21 -29.98 5.96
CA VAL A 64 -8.57 -30.27 6.44
C VAL A 64 -9.45 -30.70 5.25
N PRO A 65 -10.27 -31.76 5.36
CA PRO A 65 -11.25 -32.11 4.34
C PRO A 65 -12.30 -31.01 4.17
N ASP A 66 -12.60 -30.65 2.93
CA ASP A 66 -13.59 -29.62 2.59
C ASP A 66 -15.00 -29.94 3.15
N ASP A 67 -15.38 -31.22 3.17
CA ASP A 67 -16.70 -31.70 3.59
C ASP A 67 -16.88 -31.72 5.12
N THR A 68 -15.79 -31.78 5.89
CA THR A 68 -15.85 -31.76 7.37
C THR A 68 -15.29 -30.48 7.99
N ALA A 69 -14.77 -29.53 7.21
CA ALA A 69 -14.07 -28.34 7.73
C ALA A 69 -14.86 -27.57 8.78
N THR A 70 -16.12 -27.21 8.47
CA THR A 70 -17.04 -26.53 9.39
C THR A 70 -17.26 -27.33 10.69
N GLU A 71 -17.41 -28.65 10.60
CA GLU A 71 -17.59 -29.51 11.77
C GLU A 71 -16.30 -29.59 12.61
N THR A 72 -15.15 -29.73 11.97
CA THR A 72 -13.83 -29.76 12.63
C THR A 72 -13.54 -28.45 13.37
N PHE A 73 -13.68 -27.29 12.72
CA PHE A 73 -13.42 -25.99 13.37
C PHE A 73 -14.40 -25.72 14.51
N SER A 74 -15.68 -26.08 14.35
CA SER A 74 -16.69 -25.95 15.40
C SER A 74 -16.42 -26.89 16.58
N TRP A 75 -15.99 -28.13 16.31
CA TRP A 75 -15.61 -29.10 17.34
C TRP A 75 -14.40 -28.59 18.14
N LEU A 76 -13.33 -28.16 17.46
CA LEU A 76 -12.13 -27.63 18.11
C LEU A 76 -12.47 -26.43 19.00
N ARG A 77 -13.19 -25.42 18.48
CA ARG A 77 -13.60 -24.25 19.28
C ARG A 77 -14.50 -24.60 20.48
N THR A 78 -15.14 -25.78 20.50
CA THR A 78 -16.07 -26.20 21.58
C THR A 78 -15.43 -27.13 22.60
N PHE A 79 -14.50 -28.00 22.17
CA PHE A 79 -13.97 -29.11 22.98
C PHE A 79 -12.44 -29.09 23.16
N ALA A 80 -11.74 -28.25 22.42
CA ALA A 80 -10.29 -28.03 22.50
C ALA A 80 -10.00 -26.54 22.16
N ASP A 81 -10.54 -25.62 22.95
CA ASP A 81 -10.48 -24.18 22.66
C ASP A 81 -9.04 -23.64 22.71
N GLU A 82 -8.16 -24.31 23.45
CA GLU A 82 -6.72 -24.07 23.43
C GLU A 82 -6.08 -24.30 22.04
N ALA A 83 -6.62 -25.20 21.21
CA ALA A 83 -6.13 -25.49 19.86
C ALA A 83 -6.66 -24.52 18.78
N SER A 84 -7.59 -23.62 19.14
CA SER A 84 -8.32 -22.79 18.18
C SER A 84 -7.84 -21.32 18.20
N PRO A 85 -7.41 -20.72 17.07
CA PRO A 85 -7.33 -21.29 15.72
C PRO A 85 -6.08 -22.15 15.48
N LEU A 86 -6.22 -23.14 14.60
CA LEU A 86 -5.16 -24.05 14.17
C LEU A 86 -3.99 -23.33 13.48
N SER A 87 -4.25 -22.17 12.86
CA SER A 87 -3.22 -21.33 12.23
C SER A 87 -2.10 -20.87 13.17
N LEU A 88 -2.30 -20.95 14.50
CA LEU A 88 -1.25 -20.67 15.49
C LEU A 88 -0.15 -21.74 15.53
N TYR A 89 -0.51 -22.98 15.19
CA TYR A 89 0.37 -24.15 15.33
C TYR A 89 1.09 -24.48 14.03
N GLY A 90 0.47 -24.21 12.89
CA GLY A 90 1.04 -24.45 11.58
C GLY A 90 0.22 -23.82 10.46
N ARG A 91 0.65 -24.01 9.21
CA ARG A 91 -0.12 -23.59 8.05
C ARG A 91 -1.37 -24.46 7.93
N VAL A 92 -2.55 -23.87 7.78
CA VAL A 92 -3.80 -24.60 7.56
C VAL A 92 -4.30 -24.40 6.14
N ALA A 93 -4.76 -25.46 5.49
CA ALA A 93 -5.35 -25.43 4.15
C ALA A 93 -6.49 -26.43 4.00
N LEU A 94 -7.43 -26.18 3.08
CA LEU A 94 -8.40 -27.18 2.65
C LEU A 94 -7.75 -28.19 1.69
N ALA A 95 -8.30 -29.40 1.61
CA ALA A 95 -7.84 -30.41 0.65
C ALA A 95 -8.03 -29.93 -0.81
N SER A 96 -9.08 -29.16 -1.12
CA SER A 96 -9.23 -28.49 -2.42
C SER A 96 -8.09 -27.53 -2.74
N ASP A 97 -7.71 -26.65 -1.81
CA ASP A 97 -6.59 -25.71 -1.94
C ASP A 97 -5.27 -26.48 -2.14
N TRP A 98 -5.00 -27.50 -1.33
CA TRP A 98 -3.82 -28.36 -1.48
C TRP A 98 -3.73 -28.95 -2.90
N ARG A 99 -4.83 -29.53 -3.42
CA ARG A 99 -4.89 -30.06 -4.78
C ARG A 99 -4.75 -28.96 -5.85
N GLN A 100 -5.37 -27.80 -5.65
CA GLN A 100 -5.31 -26.69 -6.61
C GLN A 100 -3.90 -26.12 -6.76
N PHE A 101 -3.20 -25.91 -5.64
CA PHE A 101 -1.93 -25.20 -5.62
C PHE A 101 -0.72 -26.14 -5.75
N GLU A 102 -0.68 -27.27 -5.04
CA GLU A 102 0.50 -28.17 -5.10
C GLU A 102 0.48 -29.12 -6.31
N MET A 103 -0.64 -29.75 -6.67
CA MET A 103 -0.62 -30.69 -7.82
C MET A 103 -0.35 -29.99 -9.15
N ARG A 104 -0.74 -28.72 -9.30
CA ARG A 104 -0.55 -27.93 -10.53
C ARG A 104 0.85 -27.31 -10.65
N ARG A 105 1.66 -27.37 -9.59
CA ARG A 105 3.05 -26.88 -9.48
C ARG A 105 3.94 -27.27 -10.66
N ASN A 106 3.80 -28.50 -11.15
CA ASN A 106 4.70 -29.06 -12.18
C ASN A 106 4.31 -28.70 -13.63
N VAL A 107 3.19 -27.99 -13.84
CA VAL A 107 2.64 -27.73 -15.19
C VAL A 107 3.00 -26.33 -15.71
N MET A 108 3.31 -25.38 -14.82
CA MET A 108 3.47 -23.98 -15.20
C MET A 108 4.93 -23.62 -15.44
N GLY A 109 5.27 -23.40 -16.71
CA GLY A 109 6.60 -22.96 -17.13
C GLY A 109 6.99 -21.60 -16.54
N THR A 110 8.29 -21.37 -16.45
CA THR A 110 8.91 -20.15 -15.93
C THR A 110 8.63 -18.93 -16.82
N SER A 111 7.43 -18.36 -16.71
CA SER A 111 7.19 -16.98 -17.14
C SER A 111 8.14 -16.07 -16.36
N GLU A 112 8.76 -15.09 -17.03
CA GLU A 112 9.62 -14.12 -16.35
C GLU A 112 8.81 -13.39 -15.27
N GLN A 113 9.20 -13.56 -14.02
CA GLN A 113 8.50 -12.96 -12.89
C GLN A 113 8.88 -11.48 -12.79
N ARG A 114 7.88 -10.60 -12.86
CA ARG A 114 8.06 -9.14 -12.85
C ARG A 114 7.55 -8.51 -11.54
N PRO A 115 8.20 -8.76 -10.39
CA PRO A 115 7.78 -8.21 -9.09
C PRO A 115 7.95 -6.67 -9.03
N ASP A 116 8.73 -6.09 -9.95
CA ASP A 116 8.88 -4.66 -10.20
C ASP A 116 7.58 -3.99 -10.71
N ARG A 117 6.78 -4.72 -11.48
CA ARG A 117 5.47 -4.23 -11.96
C ARG A 117 4.44 -4.22 -10.84
N TRP A 118 4.30 -5.36 -10.19
CA TRP A 118 3.38 -5.54 -9.06
C TRP A 118 3.69 -4.60 -7.90
N SER A 119 4.97 -4.35 -7.60
CA SER A 119 5.35 -3.43 -6.53
C SER A 119 5.00 -1.98 -6.86
N SER A 120 5.12 -1.54 -8.12
CA SER A 120 4.68 -0.20 -8.54
C SER A 120 3.17 -0.02 -8.46
N ILE A 121 2.39 -1.05 -8.83
CA ILE A 121 0.93 -1.00 -8.69
C ILE A 121 0.52 -1.01 -7.21
N ALA A 122 1.19 -1.79 -6.36
CA ALA A 122 0.96 -1.77 -4.91
C ALA A 122 1.31 -0.41 -4.27
N VAL A 123 2.32 0.31 -4.78
CA VAL A 123 2.59 1.70 -4.37
C VAL A 123 1.47 2.63 -4.81
N GLY A 124 0.97 2.48 -6.04
CA GLY A 124 -0.19 3.24 -6.54
C GLY A 124 -1.45 3.01 -5.70
N GLU A 125 -1.76 1.76 -5.36
CA GLU A 125 -2.89 1.43 -4.47
C GLU A 125 -2.67 2.00 -3.06
N ALA A 126 -1.49 1.83 -2.46
CA ALA A 126 -1.20 2.36 -1.13
C ALA A 126 -1.41 3.89 -1.05
N LEU A 127 -0.97 4.62 -2.07
CA LEU A 127 -1.23 6.06 -2.21
C LEU A 127 -2.72 6.38 -2.43
N SER A 128 -3.46 5.50 -3.11
CA SER A 128 -4.91 5.61 -3.28
C SER A 128 -5.68 5.39 -1.97
N GLN A 129 -5.04 4.85 -0.92
CA GLN A 129 -5.61 4.66 0.42
C GLN A 129 -5.17 5.75 1.44
N MET A 130 -4.45 6.79 1.01
CA MET A 130 -3.85 7.78 1.92
C MET A 130 -4.51 9.16 1.87
N GLU A 131 -5.18 9.53 2.96
CA GLU A 131 -5.89 10.80 3.13
C GLU A 131 -4.96 12.00 3.45
N SER A 132 -3.68 11.77 3.76
CA SER A 132 -2.75 12.80 4.28
C SER A 132 -1.45 12.95 3.48
N GLU A 133 -0.84 14.14 3.56
CA GLU A 133 0.47 14.47 2.96
C GLU A 133 1.63 13.70 3.62
N THR A 134 1.69 12.39 3.41
CA THR A 134 2.84 11.58 3.83
C THR A 134 3.87 11.55 2.70
N SER A 135 5.13 11.81 3.02
CA SER A 135 6.22 11.69 2.05
C SER A 135 6.36 10.25 1.56
N LEU A 136 6.28 10.05 0.23
CA LEU A 136 6.45 8.77 -0.46
C LEU A 136 7.70 8.00 -0.03
N GLN A 137 8.76 8.71 0.36
CA GLN A 137 10.04 8.11 0.78
C GLN A 137 9.95 7.34 2.11
N ASN A 138 8.94 7.64 2.93
CA ASN A 138 8.78 7.16 4.31
C ASN A 138 7.53 6.29 4.49
N LEU A 139 6.98 5.71 3.41
CA LEU A 139 5.82 4.83 3.49
C LEU A 139 6.12 3.59 4.37
N PRO A 140 5.34 3.36 5.45
CA PRO A 140 5.46 2.14 6.24
C PRO A 140 5.05 0.91 5.44
N LEU A 141 5.81 -0.19 5.55
CA LEU A 141 5.53 -1.42 4.80
C LEU A 141 4.17 -2.04 5.11
N SER A 142 3.61 -1.80 6.30
CA SER A 142 2.26 -2.22 6.67
C SER A 142 1.18 -1.63 5.75
N ARG A 143 1.42 -0.49 5.09
CA ARG A 143 0.50 0.06 4.07
C ARG A 143 0.44 -0.82 2.83
N PHE A 144 1.56 -1.42 2.42
CA PHE A 144 1.57 -2.38 1.31
C PHE A 144 0.92 -3.70 1.72
N SER A 145 1.15 -4.20 2.94
CA SER A 145 0.43 -5.38 3.46
C SER A 145 -1.09 -5.18 3.50
N GLY A 146 -1.54 -3.93 3.68
CA GLY A 146 -2.95 -3.52 3.62
C GLY A 146 -3.53 -3.27 2.22
N CYS A 147 -2.81 -3.55 1.14
CA CYS A 147 -3.30 -3.42 -0.24
C CYS A 147 -3.93 -4.74 -0.73
N PHE A 148 -4.98 -4.67 -1.57
CA PHE A 148 -5.54 -5.82 -2.28
C PHE A 148 -4.56 -6.37 -3.34
N THR A 149 -3.76 -5.48 -3.95
CA THR A 149 -2.72 -5.84 -4.91
C THR A 149 -1.69 -6.78 -4.31
N THR A 150 -1.39 -6.70 -3.00
CA THR A 150 -0.31 -7.49 -2.38
C THR A 150 -0.58 -9.01 -2.40
N PRO A 151 -1.72 -9.53 -1.88
CA PRO A 151 -2.05 -10.94 -2.00
C PRO A 151 -2.27 -11.38 -3.46
N ILE A 152 -2.79 -10.52 -4.35
CA ILE A 152 -2.91 -10.84 -5.79
C ILE A 152 -1.53 -11.00 -6.45
N ALA A 153 -0.62 -10.07 -6.18
CA ALA A 153 0.76 -10.10 -6.67
C ALA A 153 1.52 -11.32 -6.12
N ARG A 154 1.34 -11.65 -4.84
CA ARG A 154 1.87 -12.88 -4.25
C ARG A 154 1.31 -14.11 -4.97
N ALA A 155 0.00 -14.21 -5.16
CA ALA A 155 -0.61 -15.32 -5.87
C ALA A 155 -0.06 -15.46 -7.31
N ALA A 156 0.09 -14.35 -8.04
CA ALA A 156 0.64 -14.32 -9.39
C ALA A 156 2.13 -14.74 -9.44
N LEU A 157 2.96 -14.23 -8.52
CA LEU A 157 4.40 -14.51 -8.47
C LEU A 157 4.73 -15.90 -7.92
N ILE A 158 3.89 -16.44 -7.04
CA ILE A 158 4.07 -17.78 -6.48
C ILE A 158 3.57 -18.81 -7.48
N TRP A 159 2.30 -18.72 -7.89
CA TRP A 159 1.61 -19.80 -8.60
C TRP A 159 1.59 -19.65 -10.13
N GLY A 160 1.82 -18.45 -10.67
CA GLY A 160 1.85 -18.17 -12.11
C GLY A 160 0.54 -18.39 -12.87
N SER A 161 -0.52 -18.86 -12.20
CA SER A 161 -1.78 -19.30 -12.80
C SER A 161 -2.87 -18.24 -12.73
N ASN A 162 -3.71 -18.17 -13.77
CA ASN A 162 -4.89 -17.32 -13.76
C ASN A 162 -5.93 -17.82 -12.75
N GLU A 163 -5.94 -19.12 -12.46
CA GLU A 163 -6.80 -19.75 -11.46
C GLU A 163 -6.42 -19.31 -10.04
N ALA A 164 -5.13 -19.15 -9.73
CA ALA A 164 -4.65 -18.67 -8.44
C ALA A 164 -5.04 -17.21 -8.20
N THR A 165 -4.83 -16.34 -9.19
CA THR A 165 -5.22 -14.93 -9.10
C THR A 165 -6.74 -14.75 -9.09
N HIS A 166 -7.49 -15.59 -9.81
CA HIS A 166 -8.96 -15.61 -9.79
C HIS A 166 -9.52 -16.10 -8.44
N ALA A 167 -8.99 -17.19 -7.88
CA ALA A 167 -9.38 -17.67 -6.54
C ALA A 167 -9.09 -16.62 -5.47
N CYS A 168 -7.89 -16.02 -5.49
CA CYS A 168 -7.51 -14.91 -4.61
C CYS A 168 -8.47 -13.72 -4.78
N THR A 169 -8.79 -13.32 -6.01
CA THR A 169 -9.75 -12.24 -6.30
C THR A 169 -11.13 -12.52 -5.70
N ASN A 170 -11.67 -13.73 -5.83
CA ASN A 170 -12.98 -14.09 -5.31
C ASN A 170 -13.02 -14.07 -3.78
N ARG A 171 -11.98 -14.56 -3.13
CA ARG A 171 -11.82 -14.50 -1.66
C ARG A 171 -11.70 -13.06 -1.15
N LEU A 172 -10.95 -12.21 -1.87
CA LEU A 172 -10.88 -10.78 -1.55
C LEU A 172 -12.24 -10.06 -1.73
N ARG A 173 -13.07 -10.44 -2.71
CA ARG A 173 -14.43 -9.86 -2.89
C ARG A 173 -15.33 -10.13 -1.70
N LEU A 174 -15.27 -11.34 -1.12
CA LEU A 174 -15.99 -11.67 0.10
C LEU A 174 -15.53 -10.77 1.26
N LEU A 175 -14.22 -10.62 1.46
CA LEU A 175 -13.63 -9.70 2.45
C LEU A 175 -13.99 -8.21 2.23
N GLU A 176 -14.06 -7.74 0.99
CA GLU A 176 -14.50 -6.37 0.67
C GLU A 176 -15.98 -6.14 1.00
N SER A 177 -16.81 -7.18 0.80
CA SER A 177 -18.25 -7.11 1.10
C SER A 177 -18.57 -7.19 2.61
N ASP A 178 -17.66 -7.75 3.40
CA ASP A 178 -17.84 -7.95 4.84
C ASP A 178 -17.71 -6.64 5.62
N ARG A 179 -18.80 -6.27 6.29
CA ARG A 179 -18.95 -5.02 7.04
C ARG A 179 -18.11 -4.96 8.32
N ARG A 180 -17.54 -6.09 8.75
CA ARG A 180 -16.61 -6.18 9.90
C ARG A 180 -15.22 -5.66 9.58
N PHE A 181 -14.91 -5.36 8.32
CA PHE A 181 -13.67 -4.71 7.91
C PHE A 181 -13.88 -3.25 7.50
N ALA A 182 -12.86 -2.43 7.76
CA ALA A 182 -12.86 -1.03 7.39
C ALA A 182 -12.84 -0.91 5.85
N ARG A 183 -13.79 -0.17 5.31
CA ARG A 183 -13.90 0.09 3.86
C ARG A 183 -12.66 0.82 3.35
N ARG A 184 -12.27 0.51 2.12
CA ARG A 184 -11.19 1.17 1.39
C ARG A 184 -11.77 2.15 0.36
N PRO A 185 -11.07 3.25 0.03
CA PRO A 185 -11.54 4.21 -0.98
C PRO A 185 -11.44 3.66 -2.42
N VAL A 186 -10.70 2.57 -2.61
CA VAL A 186 -10.55 1.84 -3.87
C VAL A 186 -10.98 0.40 -3.66
N GLY A 187 -11.86 -0.08 -4.52
CA GLY A 187 -12.41 -1.44 -4.47
C GLY A 187 -11.82 -2.40 -5.51
N ILE A 188 -12.11 -3.69 -5.37
CA ILE A 188 -11.48 -4.75 -6.18
C ILE A 188 -11.83 -4.61 -7.66
N GLU A 189 -13.11 -4.39 -7.98
CA GLU A 189 -13.57 -4.21 -9.37
C GLU A 189 -12.91 -3.03 -10.10
N GLN A 190 -12.45 -2.02 -9.35
CA GLN A 190 -11.71 -0.88 -9.90
C GLN A 190 -10.23 -1.22 -10.15
N LEU A 191 -9.66 -2.15 -9.39
CA LEU A 191 -8.27 -2.60 -9.52
C LEU A 191 -8.08 -3.71 -10.56
N LEU A 192 -9.11 -4.49 -10.91
CA LEU A 192 -9.03 -5.52 -11.95
C LEU A 192 -8.33 -5.08 -13.25
N PRO A 193 -8.71 -3.95 -13.90
CA PRO A 193 -8.03 -3.53 -15.13
C PRO A 193 -6.62 -2.98 -14.87
N VAL A 194 -6.30 -2.56 -13.65
CA VAL A 194 -4.93 -2.17 -13.23
C VAL A 194 -4.05 -3.42 -13.09
N TRP A 195 -4.56 -4.48 -12.46
CA TRP A 195 -3.86 -5.77 -12.33
C TRP A 195 -3.66 -6.47 -13.66
N ALA A 196 -4.59 -6.33 -14.61
CA ALA A 196 -4.43 -6.85 -15.97
C ALA A 196 -3.18 -6.28 -16.67
N ILE A 197 -2.79 -5.04 -16.38
CA ILE A 197 -1.57 -4.42 -16.92
C ILE A 197 -0.30 -4.99 -16.25
N ALA A 198 -0.35 -5.39 -14.99
CA ALA A 198 0.76 -6.09 -14.32
C ALA A 198 1.11 -7.40 -15.03
N SER A 199 0.08 -8.14 -15.45
CA SER A 199 0.15 -9.42 -16.15
C SER A 199 0.34 -9.31 -17.67
N ALA A 200 0.43 -8.09 -18.22
CA ALA A 200 0.62 -7.89 -19.65
C ALA A 200 1.99 -8.41 -20.12
N ARG A 201 2.00 -9.15 -21.22
CA ARG A 201 3.21 -9.71 -21.86
C ARG A 201 3.99 -8.66 -22.67
N ILE A 202 4.37 -7.58 -21.99
CA ILE A 202 5.32 -6.59 -22.49
C ILE A 202 6.68 -6.97 -21.91
N GLU A 203 7.69 -7.26 -22.74
CA GLU A 203 9.01 -7.66 -22.25
C GLU A 203 9.82 -6.42 -21.82
N GLU A 204 9.90 -5.44 -22.70
CA GLU A 204 10.67 -4.21 -22.50
C GLU A 204 9.99 -3.19 -21.58
N HIS A 205 10.72 -2.11 -21.26
CA HIS A 205 10.18 -0.95 -20.56
C HIS A 205 9.79 0.12 -21.57
N LEU A 206 8.56 0.61 -21.48
CA LEU A 206 8.04 1.65 -22.37
C LEU A 206 8.57 3.04 -21.98
N SER A 207 8.61 3.99 -22.93
CA SER A 207 8.80 5.40 -22.58
C SER A 207 7.59 5.94 -21.79
N PRO A 208 7.73 7.04 -21.04
CA PRO A 208 6.62 7.60 -20.27
C PRO A 208 5.38 7.96 -21.11
N SER A 209 5.57 8.39 -22.35
CA SER A 209 4.50 8.66 -23.32
C SER A 209 3.79 7.39 -23.78
N GLU A 210 4.55 6.36 -24.16
CA GLU A 210 4.02 5.07 -24.62
C GLU A 210 3.29 4.33 -23.49
N ALA A 211 3.84 4.36 -22.27
CA ALA A 211 3.20 3.77 -21.09
C ALA A 211 1.85 4.43 -20.77
N ALA A 212 1.76 5.76 -20.84
CA ALA A 212 0.50 6.45 -20.61
C ALA A 212 -0.53 6.13 -21.71
N SER A 213 -0.13 6.17 -23.00
CA SER A 213 -1.02 5.79 -24.11
C SER A 213 -1.51 4.36 -23.96
N TYR A 214 -0.61 3.39 -23.75
CA TYR A 214 -0.97 1.99 -23.59
C TYR A 214 -1.97 1.76 -22.45
N VAL A 215 -1.76 2.41 -21.29
CA VAL A 215 -2.67 2.29 -20.14
C VAL A 215 -4.03 2.93 -20.45
N LEU A 216 -4.05 4.06 -21.16
CA LEU A 216 -5.28 4.72 -21.63
C LEU A 216 -6.06 3.86 -22.63
N ASP A 217 -5.37 3.30 -23.63
CA ASP A 217 -5.95 2.46 -24.67
C ASP A 217 -6.49 1.14 -24.09
N ALA A 218 -5.73 0.50 -23.20
CA ALA A 218 -6.14 -0.73 -22.51
C ALA A 218 -7.37 -0.52 -21.61
N ALA A 219 -7.39 0.58 -20.85
CA ALA A 219 -8.54 0.92 -20.01
C ALA A 219 -9.75 1.37 -20.84
N GLY A 220 -9.54 2.09 -21.94
CA GLY A 220 -10.58 2.45 -22.91
C GLY A 220 -11.25 1.21 -23.51
N ALA A 221 -10.46 0.21 -23.92
CA ALA A 221 -10.95 -1.08 -24.39
C ALA A 221 -11.71 -1.84 -23.29
N TYR A 222 -11.21 -1.84 -22.04
CA TYR A 222 -11.91 -2.46 -20.90
C TYR A 222 -13.27 -1.83 -20.66
N TYR A 223 -13.34 -0.51 -20.43
CA TYR A 223 -14.61 0.17 -20.13
C TYR A 223 -15.57 0.18 -21.33
N GLY A 224 -15.05 0.25 -22.57
CA GLY A 224 -15.86 0.14 -23.79
C GLY A 224 -16.48 -1.25 -24.01
N ALA A 225 -15.87 -2.32 -23.51
CA ALA A 225 -16.43 -3.66 -23.55
C ALA A 225 -17.55 -3.88 -22.50
N TYR A 226 -17.44 -3.24 -21.34
CA TYR A 226 -18.41 -3.39 -20.24
C TYR A 226 -19.62 -2.45 -20.34
N ASP A 227 -19.50 -1.26 -20.94
CA ASP A 227 -20.59 -0.29 -21.01
C ASP A 227 -21.08 -0.03 -22.45
N ARG A 228 -22.34 -0.39 -22.74
CA ARG A 228 -23.02 -0.02 -24.00
C ARG A 228 -23.25 1.49 -24.17
N LYS A 229 -23.11 2.29 -23.10
CA LYS A 229 -23.05 3.77 -23.15
C LYS A 229 -21.62 4.30 -23.22
N GLY A 230 -20.61 3.44 -23.05
CA GLY A 230 -19.18 3.76 -23.11
C GLY A 230 -18.70 4.25 -24.48
N ALA A 231 -19.51 4.13 -25.54
CA ALA A 231 -19.26 4.76 -26.83
C ALA A 231 -19.03 6.28 -26.75
N VAL A 232 -19.53 6.95 -25.71
CA VAL A 232 -19.28 8.39 -25.45
C VAL A 232 -17.90 8.65 -24.81
N LEU A 233 -17.29 7.66 -24.13
CA LEU A 233 -15.94 7.79 -23.58
C LEU A 233 -14.86 7.68 -24.67
N ALA A 234 -15.13 6.93 -25.73
CA ALA A 234 -14.29 6.89 -26.94
C ALA A 234 -14.23 8.23 -27.70
N SER A 235 -15.11 9.19 -27.37
CA SER A 235 -15.10 10.57 -27.89
C SER A 235 -14.51 11.60 -26.91
N SER A 236 -13.89 11.16 -25.80
CA SER A 236 -12.98 12.03 -25.06
C SER A 236 -11.73 12.27 -25.94
N PRO A 237 -11.23 13.52 -26.09
CA PRO A 237 -10.09 13.79 -26.96
C PRO A 237 -8.92 12.88 -26.58
N MET A 238 -8.26 12.31 -27.59
CA MET A 238 -7.13 11.41 -27.34
C MET A 238 -6.11 12.19 -26.51
N PHE A 239 -5.49 11.52 -25.55
CA PHE A 239 -4.57 12.18 -24.62
C PHE A 239 -3.40 12.93 -25.31
N ASN A 240 -3.03 12.47 -26.51
CA ASN A 240 -2.06 13.09 -27.40
C ASN A 240 -2.52 14.43 -28.03
N GLU A 241 -3.81 14.77 -27.95
CA GLU A 241 -4.41 16.00 -28.49
C GLU A 241 -4.39 17.17 -27.50
N ILE A 242 -3.93 16.96 -26.26
CA ILE A 242 -3.81 18.02 -25.24
C ILE A 242 -2.43 18.69 -25.37
N PRO A 243 -2.27 19.81 -26.12
CA PRO A 243 -0.96 20.20 -26.64
C PRO A 243 0.02 20.67 -25.55
N GLY A 244 -0.53 21.12 -24.42
CA GLY A 244 0.26 21.54 -23.27
C GLY A 244 0.90 20.39 -22.49
N LEU A 245 0.41 19.15 -22.58
CA LEU A 245 1.03 17.99 -21.91
C LEU A 245 2.26 17.46 -22.67
N SER A 246 2.30 17.64 -23.99
CA SER A 246 3.46 17.31 -24.83
C SER A 246 4.57 18.37 -24.80
N SER A 247 4.35 19.55 -24.21
CA SER A 247 5.34 20.63 -24.18
C SER A 247 6.63 20.24 -23.44
N ASP A 248 7.76 20.83 -23.85
CA ASP A 248 9.03 20.73 -23.12
C ASP A 248 9.05 21.59 -21.85
N SER A 249 8.28 22.68 -21.77
CA SER A 249 8.14 23.47 -20.54
C SER A 249 7.38 22.70 -19.46
N ILE A 250 7.96 22.64 -18.25
CA ILE A 250 7.30 22.03 -17.08
C ILE A 250 6.07 22.87 -16.70
N GLU A 251 6.18 24.19 -16.79
CA GLU A 251 5.16 25.17 -16.44
C GLU A 251 3.92 25.01 -17.34
N GLU A 252 4.11 24.82 -18.65
CA GLU A 252 3.02 24.54 -19.60
C GLU A 252 2.35 23.19 -19.32
N ARG A 253 3.13 22.13 -19.02
CA ARG A 253 2.57 20.83 -18.64
C ARG A 253 1.77 20.90 -17.34
N VAL A 254 2.29 21.57 -16.30
CA VAL A 254 1.56 21.82 -15.04
C VAL A 254 0.30 22.66 -15.29
N GLY A 255 0.38 23.67 -16.16
CA GLY A 255 -0.77 24.48 -16.58
C GLY A 255 -1.82 23.69 -17.37
N ALA A 256 -1.43 22.65 -18.11
CA ALA A 256 -2.36 21.70 -18.74
C ALA A 256 -3.00 20.76 -17.71
N PHE A 257 -2.22 20.18 -16.80
CA PHE A 257 -2.74 19.35 -15.69
C PHE A 257 -3.76 20.11 -14.83
N ASN A 258 -3.46 21.34 -14.43
CA ASN A 258 -4.36 22.15 -13.59
C ASN A 258 -5.70 22.45 -14.28
N ARG A 259 -5.73 22.59 -15.61
CA ARG A 259 -6.98 22.73 -16.38
C ARG A 259 -7.80 21.45 -16.32
N ILE A 260 -7.19 20.31 -16.68
CA ILE A 260 -7.83 18.98 -16.62
C ILE A 260 -8.41 18.68 -15.22
N ALA A 261 -7.63 18.95 -14.17
CA ALA A 261 -8.07 18.77 -12.78
C ALA A 261 -9.23 19.69 -12.39
N SER A 262 -9.24 20.93 -12.87
CA SER A 262 -10.36 21.86 -12.63
C SER A 262 -11.63 21.41 -13.36
N ASP A 263 -11.51 20.96 -14.61
CA ASP A 263 -12.65 20.51 -15.41
C ASP A 263 -13.29 19.24 -14.81
N ILE A 264 -12.48 18.29 -14.38
CA ILE A 264 -12.94 17.06 -13.70
C ILE A 264 -13.60 17.39 -12.36
N LEU A 265 -13.00 18.29 -11.56
CA LEU A 265 -13.59 18.72 -10.28
C LEU A 265 -14.96 19.40 -10.49
N GLN A 266 -15.11 20.23 -11.52
CA GLN A 266 -16.39 20.83 -11.88
C GLN A 266 -17.43 19.79 -12.31
N ARG A 267 -17.04 18.78 -13.11
CA ARG A 267 -17.91 17.64 -13.47
C ARG A 267 -18.35 16.85 -12.24
N ALA A 268 -17.43 16.55 -11.33
CA ALA A 268 -17.73 15.82 -10.09
C ALA A 268 -18.71 16.60 -9.18
N GLN A 269 -18.54 17.93 -9.08
CA GLN A 269 -19.43 18.79 -8.28
C GLN A 269 -20.82 18.96 -8.89
N SER A 270 -20.96 18.93 -10.22
CA SER A 270 -22.27 19.00 -10.88
C SER A 270 -23.03 17.66 -10.82
N SER A 271 -22.32 16.53 -10.90
CA SER A 271 -22.87 15.17 -10.76
C SER A 271 -22.99 14.74 -9.29
N ARG A 272 -23.82 15.44 -8.51
CA ARG A 272 -24.01 15.21 -7.05
C ARG A 272 -24.45 13.80 -6.62
N SER A 273 -24.79 12.90 -7.54
CA SER A 273 -25.31 11.56 -7.27
C SER A 273 -24.57 10.43 -7.97
N THR A 274 -23.51 10.72 -8.75
CA THR A 274 -22.76 9.70 -9.50
C THR A 274 -21.28 9.85 -9.16
N PRO A 275 -20.57 8.77 -8.75
CA PRO A 275 -19.13 8.84 -8.57
C PRO A 275 -18.46 9.31 -9.86
N ALA A 276 -17.34 10.04 -9.74
CA ALA A 276 -16.59 10.50 -10.89
C ALA A 276 -16.26 9.33 -11.83
N PRO A 277 -16.40 9.46 -13.16
CA PRO A 277 -16.11 8.39 -14.10
C PRO A 277 -14.74 7.78 -13.83
N ALA A 278 -14.62 6.44 -13.86
CA ALA A 278 -13.33 5.78 -13.63
C ALA A 278 -12.23 6.26 -14.61
N PHE A 279 -12.64 6.70 -15.80
CA PHE A 279 -11.81 7.33 -16.82
C PHE A 279 -11.25 8.71 -16.42
N ASP A 280 -11.96 9.51 -15.61
CA ASP A 280 -11.46 10.82 -15.14
C ASP A 280 -10.25 10.63 -14.18
N SER A 281 -10.29 9.59 -13.33
CA SER A 281 -9.15 9.22 -12.48
C SER A 281 -7.93 8.80 -13.29
N LEU A 282 -8.15 8.03 -14.36
CA LEU A 282 -7.11 7.61 -15.30
C LEU A 282 -6.51 8.79 -16.09
N LEU A 283 -7.35 9.73 -16.55
CA LEU A 283 -6.90 10.92 -17.27
C LEU A 283 -6.00 11.81 -16.39
N LEU A 284 -6.35 11.95 -15.10
CA LEU A 284 -5.50 12.65 -14.12
C LEU A 284 -4.17 11.95 -13.88
N ALA A 285 -4.19 10.62 -13.78
CA ALA A 285 -2.98 9.81 -13.64
C ALA A 285 -2.04 10.02 -14.84
N ALA A 286 -2.58 9.89 -16.05
CA ALA A 286 -1.83 10.09 -17.29
C ALA A 286 -1.24 11.50 -17.37
N ALA A 287 -2.05 12.52 -17.09
CA ALA A 287 -1.62 13.91 -17.12
C ALA A 287 -0.48 14.17 -16.12
N ALA A 288 -0.61 13.74 -14.86
CA ALA A 288 0.44 13.88 -13.86
C ALA A 288 1.75 13.15 -14.26
N PHE A 289 1.61 11.97 -14.88
CA PHE A 289 2.75 11.16 -15.33
C PHE A 289 3.52 11.82 -16.49
N GLN A 290 2.83 12.49 -17.42
CA GLN A 290 3.48 13.28 -18.49
C GLN A 290 4.14 14.55 -17.97
N VAL A 291 3.52 15.26 -17.02
CA VAL A 291 4.15 16.45 -16.41
C VAL A 291 5.55 16.09 -15.90
N GLY A 292 5.65 14.97 -15.19
CA GLY A 292 6.90 14.47 -14.64
C GLY A 292 7.79 13.64 -15.56
N ARG A 293 7.33 13.32 -16.79
CA ARG A 293 7.96 12.33 -17.70
C ARG A 293 8.37 11.05 -16.95
N GLY A 294 7.47 10.53 -16.11
CA GLY A 294 7.74 9.50 -15.12
C GLY A 294 7.15 9.85 -13.75
N THR A 295 7.66 9.24 -12.67
CA THR A 295 6.97 9.29 -11.35
C THR A 295 7.14 10.59 -10.57
N SER A 296 8.01 11.50 -11.04
CA SER A 296 8.47 12.69 -10.30
C SER A 296 7.37 13.66 -9.85
N HIS A 297 6.21 13.65 -10.51
CA HIS A 297 5.08 14.56 -10.24
C HIS A 297 3.84 13.86 -9.63
N VAL A 298 4.02 12.68 -9.03
CA VAL A 298 2.94 11.96 -8.32
C VAL A 298 2.20 12.80 -7.27
N PHE A 299 2.90 13.76 -6.64
CA PHE A 299 2.32 14.67 -5.63
C PHE A 299 1.15 15.50 -6.17
N LEU A 300 1.07 15.74 -7.49
CA LEU A 300 -0.07 16.43 -8.11
C LEU A 300 -1.41 15.72 -7.83
N LEU A 301 -1.39 14.39 -7.66
CA LEU A 301 -2.58 13.59 -7.41
C LEU A 301 -3.09 13.70 -5.96
N GLN A 302 -2.30 14.22 -5.01
CA GLN A 302 -2.74 14.39 -3.61
C GLN A 302 -3.98 15.28 -3.51
N ARG A 303 -4.06 16.33 -4.33
CA ARG A 303 -5.21 17.24 -4.40
C ARG A 303 -6.44 16.61 -5.06
N ALA A 304 -6.25 15.52 -5.81
CA ALA A 304 -7.32 14.82 -6.51
C ALA A 304 -7.91 13.65 -5.71
N HIS A 305 -7.24 13.19 -4.65
CA HIS A 305 -7.59 11.99 -3.88
C HIS A 305 -9.09 11.92 -3.49
N GLY A 306 -9.66 13.03 -3.00
CA GLY A 306 -11.06 13.07 -2.53
C GLY A 306 -12.14 12.96 -3.63
N PHE A 307 -11.80 13.12 -4.91
CA PHE A 307 -12.75 13.00 -6.03
C PHE A 307 -12.31 12.04 -7.15
N ALA A 308 -11.06 11.60 -7.14
CA ALA A 308 -10.46 10.69 -8.09
C ALA A 308 -9.46 9.73 -7.41
N PRO A 309 -9.89 8.93 -6.41
CA PRO A 309 -8.99 8.11 -5.59
C PRO A 309 -8.19 7.08 -6.42
N MET A 310 -8.77 6.58 -7.51
CA MET A 310 -8.14 5.64 -8.44
C MET A 310 -6.94 6.21 -9.22
N ALA A 311 -6.72 7.53 -9.22
CA ALA A 311 -5.66 8.13 -10.02
C ALA A 311 -4.26 7.65 -9.63
N ALA A 312 -4.01 7.43 -8.33
CA ALA A 312 -2.72 6.93 -7.88
C ALA A 312 -2.47 5.46 -8.27
N ALA A 313 -3.50 4.60 -8.27
CA ALA A 313 -3.42 3.23 -8.77
C ALA A 313 -3.08 3.17 -10.26
N TRP A 314 -3.74 4.00 -11.09
CA TRP A 314 -3.44 4.13 -12.53
C TRP A 314 -2.04 4.67 -12.80
N PHE A 315 -1.58 5.63 -11.99
CA PHE A 315 -0.20 6.13 -12.06
C PHE A 315 0.81 5.03 -11.74
N GLY A 316 0.47 4.13 -10.80
CA GLY A 316 1.23 2.92 -10.49
C GLY A 316 1.33 1.93 -11.65
N ALA A 317 0.26 1.78 -12.45
CA ALA A 317 0.29 0.97 -13.68
C ALA A 317 1.22 1.56 -14.75
N MET A 318 1.19 2.89 -14.96
CA MET A 318 2.11 3.55 -15.89
C MET A 318 3.57 3.40 -15.42
N ALA A 319 3.82 3.60 -14.13
CA ALA A 319 5.14 3.40 -13.53
C ALA A 319 5.64 1.95 -13.67
N ALA A 320 4.75 0.96 -13.56
CA ALA A 320 5.07 -0.45 -13.77
C ALA A 320 5.57 -0.74 -15.21
N LEU A 321 5.00 -0.07 -16.22
CA LEU A 321 5.42 -0.26 -17.61
C LEU A 321 6.72 0.48 -17.96
N THR A 322 6.98 1.66 -17.38
CA THR A 322 8.22 2.40 -17.62
C THR A 322 9.43 1.87 -16.84
N GLY A 323 9.18 1.20 -15.72
CA GLY A 323 10.20 0.62 -14.85
C GLY A 323 11.20 1.61 -14.23
N PRO A 324 12.26 1.08 -13.58
CA PRO A 324 13.11 1.83 -12.66
C PRO A 324 13.85 3.06 -13.22
N ARG A 325 13.98 3.19 -14.55
CA ARG A 325 14.66 4.34 -15.18
C ARG A 325 13.82 5.61 -15.17
N ALA A 326 12.50 5.49 -15.13
CA ALA A 326 11.56 6.61 -15.04
C ALA A 326 11.05 6.87 -13.60
N TRP A 327 11.57 6.12 -12.62
CA TRP A 327 11.21 6.26 -11.21
C TRP A 327 12.11 7.30 -10.53
N ASP A 328 11.49 8.29 -9.90
CA ASP A 328 12.15 9.20 -8.98
C ASP A 328 12.62 8.47 -7.71
N LYS A 329 13.46 9.14 -6.90
CA LYS A 329 14.07 8.56 -5.69
C LYS A 329 13.05 8.12 -4.65
N GLY A 330 11.90 8.78 -4.55
CA GLY A 330 10.81 8.41 -3.65
C GLY A 330 10.09 7.16 -4.14
N TRP A 331 9.66 7.15 -5.40
CA TRP A 331 8.99 5.99 -5.99
C TRP A 331 9.87 4.75 -5.97
N LEU A 332 11.16 4.87 -6.33
CA LEU A 332 12.11 3.76 -6.29
C LEU A 332 12.24 3.14 -4.88
N LYS A 333 12.30 3.96 -3.82
CA LYS A 333 12.32 3.47 -2.44
C LYS A 333 11.02 2.75 -2.07
N ALA A 334 9.87 3.36 -2.37
CA ALA A 334 8.56 2.79 -2.08
C ALA A 334 8.36 1.45 -2.81
N ALA A 335 8.64 1.41 -4.12
CA ALA A 335 8.55 0.21 -4.94
C ALA A 335 9.49 -0.90 -4.46
N LYS A 336 10.75 -0.59 -4.10
CA LYS A 336 11.65 -1.60 -3.51
C LYS A 336 11.22 -2.05 -2.11
N GLY A 337 10.53 -1.20 -1.36
CA GLY A 337 9.87 -1.56 -0.10
C GLY A 337 8.75 -2.56 -0.30
N ALA A 338 7.81 -2.29 -1.22
CA ALA A 338 6.73 -3.20 -1.59
C ALA A 338 7.28 -4.52 -2.20
N GLU A 339 8.26 -4.44 -3.09
CA GLU A 339 8.92 -5.60 -3.72
C GLU A 339 9.57 -6.53 -2.68
N ARG A 340 10.02 -6.00 -1.53
CA ARG A 340 10.54 -6.81 -0.41
C ARG A 340 9.49 -7.74 0.20
N LEU A 341 8.21 -7.37 0.16
CA LEU A 341 7.10 -8.23 0.59
C LEU A 341 6.73 -9.27 -0.48
N LEU A 342 6.98 -8.96 -1.76
CA LEU A 342 6.62 -9.81 -2.90
C LEU A 342 7.66 -10.89 -3.22
N ARG A 343 8.95 -10.63 -2.94
CA ARG A 343 10.10 -11.52 -3.23
C ARG A 343 10.26 -12.82 -2.41
N PRO A 344 9.79 -12.97 -1.16
CA PRO A 344 10.09 -14.17 -0.37
C PRO A 344 9.63 -15.46 -1.06
N GLU A 345 10.46 -16.48 -1.08
CA GLU A 345 10.05 -17.78 -1.64
C GLU A 345 8.85 -18.35 -0.88
N PHE A 346 8.04 -19.15 -1.57
CA PHE A 346 7.03 -19.98 -0.92
C PHE A 346 7.58 -21.39 -0.64
N SER A 347 7.20 -21.89 0.53
CA SER A 347 7.34 -23.26 1.03
C SER A 347 6.07 -23.56 1.83
N TRP A 348 5.54 -24.77 1.71
CA TRP A 348 4.37 -25.20 2.49
C TRP A 348 4.71 -25.39 3.97
N LEU A 349 5.96 -25.75 4.26
CA LEU A 349 6.45 -26.03 5.61
C LEU A 349 7.00 -24.79 6.34
N ASP A 350 7.00 -23.62 5.71
CA ASP A 350 7.38 -22.37 6.36
C ASP A 350 6.16 -21.71 7.01
N ILE A 351 6.34 -21.22 8.24
CA ILE A 351 5.31 -20.60 9.09
C ILE A 351 4.64 -19.45 8.34
N SER A 352 3.31 -19.42 8.35
CA SER A 352 2.55 -18.35 7.70
C SER A 352 2.71 -17.02 8.43
N GLY A 353 2.73 -15.92 7.68
CA GLY A 353 2.74 -14.55 8.24
C GLY A 353 1.35 -13.99 8.52
N ALA A 354 0.31 -14.83 8.45
CA ALA A 354 -1.07 -14.51 8.76
C ALA A 354 -1.39 -14.84 10.23
N ASP A 355 -2.42 -14.21 10.78
CA ASP A 355 -2.99 -14.58 12.07
C ASP A 355 -3.94 -15.80 11.90
N ILE A 356 -4.66 -15.88 10.77
CA ILE A 356 -5.52 -17.02 10.39
C ILE A 356 -5.46 -17.36 8.89
N CYS A 357 -5.75 -18.61 8.55
CA CYS A 357 -5.91 -19.08 7.17
C CYS A 357 -7.28 -18.67 6.59
N TRP A 358 -7.43 -18.80 5.27
CA TRP A 358 -8.71 -18.55 4.60
C TRP A 358 -9.86 -19.43 5.14
N ALA A 359 -9.62 -20.72 5.36
CA ALA A 359 -10.68 -21.67 5.73
C ALA A 359 -11.29 -21.36 7.10
N GLU A 360 -10.45 -20.99 8.07
CA GLU A 360 -10.88 -20.55 9.39
C GLU A 360 -11.57 -19.18 9.32
N PHE A 361 -11.04 -18.25 8.51
CA PHE A 361 -11.71 -16.97 8.28
C PHE A 361 -13.12 -17.16 7.70
N GLU A 362 -13.27 -17.94 6.63
CA GLU A 362 -14.54 -18.19 5.94
C GLU A 362 -15.56 -18.82 6.89
N TRP A 363 -15.16 -19.88 7.61
CA TRP A 363 -15.99 -20.49 8.65
C TRP A 363 -16.41 -19.50 9.76
N MET A 364 -15.47 -18.72 10.31
CA MET A 364 -15.79 -17.71 11.32
C MET A 364 -16.71 -16.62 10.77
N ALA A 365 -16.51 -16.23 9.51
CA ALA A 365 -17.26 -15.19 8.85
C ALA A 365 -18.72 -15.59 8.58
N GLU A 366 -18.97 -16.87 8.29
CA GLU A 366 -20.31 -17.46 8.11
C GLU A 366 -21.01 -17.82 9.43
N THR A 367 -20.24 -18.25 10.44
CA THR A 367 -20.81 -18.78 11.71
C THR A 367 -21.19 -17.68 12.70
N PHE A 368 -20.48 -16.55 12.70
CA PHE A 368 -20.66 -15.48 13.66
C PHE A 368 -20.96 -14.16 12.95
N ASP A 369 -21.93 -13.37 13.41
CA ASP A 369 -22.19 -12.02 12.87
C ASP A 369 -21.32 -10.93 13.52
N GLY A 370 -20.84 -11.17 14.74
CA GLY A 370 -20.14 -10.18 15.58
C GLY A 370 -18.72 -9.86 15.12
N LEU A 371 -18.23 -8.67 15.46
CA LEU A 371 -16.82 -8.29 15.28
C LEU A 371 -15.92 -8.91 16.37
N ASP A 372 -16.48 -9.14 17.55
CA ASP A 372 -15.76 -9.54 18.76
C ASP A 372 -14.99 -10.85 18.56
N VAL A 373 -15.55 -11.78 17.78
CA VAL A 373 -14.92 -13.05 17.41
C VAL A 373 -13.54 -12.86 16.74
N PHE A 374 -13.33 -11.76 16.00
CA PHE A 374 -12.05 -11.41 15.39
C PHE A 374 -11.21 -10.49 16.28
N LEU A 375 -11.81 -9.82 17.27
CA LEU A 375 -11.09 -9.00 18.24
C LEU A 375 -10.37 -9.87 19.28
N GLU A 376 -11.00 -10.95 19.72
CA GLU A 376 -10.50 -11.90 20.73
C GLU A 376 -9.37 -12.82 20.22
N LEU A 377 -9.23 -12.99 18.90
CA LEU A 377 -8.15 -13.81 18.33
C LEU A 377 -6.76 -13.35 18.78
N PRO A 378 -5.83 -14.26 19.11
CA PRO A 378 -4.42 -13.92 19.21
C PRO A 378 -3.89 -13.48 17.83
N LYS A 379 -3.48 -12.22 17.71
CA LYS A 379 -3.00 -11.59 16.48
C LYS A 379 -1.73 -10.79 16.72
N MET A 380 -0.96 -10.58 15.66
CA MET A 380 0.19 -9.68 15.66
C MET A 380 -0.19 -8.20 15.90
N LEU A 381 -1.43 -7.79 15.59
CA LEU A 381 -1.91 -6.41 15.74
C LEU A 381 -3.38 -6.38 16.26
N PRO A 382 -3.73 -5.61 17.30
CA PRO A 382 -5.05 -5.69 17.92
C PRO A 382 -6.25 -5.40 17.00
N ARG A 383 -6.14 -4.39 16.12
CA ARG A 383 -7.21 -3.94 15.21
C ARG A 383 -6.99 -4.33 13.73
N THR A 384 -6.06 -5.24 13.45
CA THR A 384 -5.77 -5.71 12.09
C THR A 384 -5.69 -7.23 12.09
N LEU A 385 -6.37 -7.86 11.15
CA LEU A 385 -6.33 -9.30 10.93
C LEU A 385 -5.52 -9.59 9.66
N GLY A 386 -4.42 -10.31 9.81
CA GLY A 386 -3.67 -10.91 8.71
C GLY A 386 -4.34 -12.21 8.30
N ILE A 387 -4.78 -12.31 7.05
CA ILE A 387 -5.46 -13.49 6.52
C ILE A 387 -4.64 -14.03 5.34
N GLU A 388 -4.34 -15.33 5.37
CA GLU A 388 -3.76 -16.01 4.22
C GLU A 388 -4.85 -16.35 3.20
N ILE A 389 -4.99 -15.51 2.18
CA ILE A 389 -6.08 -15.57 1.19
C ILE A 389 -5.96 -16.79 0.29
N VAL A 390 -4.74 -17.04 -0.20
CA VAL A 390 -4.34 -18.29 -0.83
C VAL A 390 -2.94 -18.64 -0.32
N PRO A 391 -2.49 -19.90 -0.36
CA PRO A 391 -1.20 -20.29 0.19
C PRO A 391 -0.04 -19.41 -0.31
N GLY A 392 0.67 -18.77 0.64
CA GLY A 392 1.78 -17.85 0.41
C GLY A 392 1.41 -16.38 0.17
N ALA A 393 0.10 -16.06 0.13
CA ALA A 393 -0.44 -14.75 -0.19
C ALA A 393 -1.28 -14.19 0.98
N VAL A 394 -0.59 -13.54 1.91
CA VAL A 394 -1.21 -12.88 3.07
C VAL A 394 -1.63 -11.45 2.73
N GLY A 395 -2.84 -11.07 3.16
CA GLY A 395 -3.31 -9.67 3.17
C GLY A 395 -3.65 -9.22 4.59
N GLN A 396 -3.49 -7.93 4.88
CA GLN A 396 -3.87 -7.34 6.17
C GLN A 396 -5.15 -6.50 6.05
N PHE A 397 -6.11 -6.75 6.94
CA PHE A 397 -7.44 -6.12 6.91
C PHE A 397 -7.71 -5.46 8.26
N ARG A 398 -8.00 -4.15 8.25
CA ARG A 398 -8.33 -3.41 9.47
C ARG A 398 -9.77 -3.74 9.87
N LEU A 399 -9.96 -4.09 11.14
CA LEU A 399 -11.28 -4.37 11.71
C LEU A 399 -12.08 -3.06 11.88
N ALA A 400 -13.37 -3.10 11.55
CA ALA A 400 -14.35 -2.01 11.65
C ALA A 400 -14.84 -1.81 13.09
N GLY A 401 -13.91 -1.74 14.05
CA GLY A 401 -14.23 -1.28 15.40
C GLY A 401 -14.57 0.20 15.39
N GLU A 402 -15.29 0.68 16.41
CA GLU A 402 -15.65 2.09 16.54
C GLU A 402 -14.42 2.98 16.31
N SER A 403 -14.60 3.90 15.36
CA SER A 403 -13.73 5.04 15.18
C SER A 403 -13.94 5.99 16.37
N THR A 404 -13.23 5.71 17.46
CA THR A 404 -12.53 6.82 18.09
C THR A 404 -11.65 7.44 17.01
N GLU A 405 -12.15 8.53 16.44
CA GLU A 405 -11.29 9.67 16.17
C GLU A 405 -10.33 9.79 17.35
N ASN A 406 -9.04 9.89 17.04
CA ASN A 406 -7.91 9.53 17.90
C ASN A 406 -7.44 8.05 17.78
N GLU A 407 -6.76 7.73 16.67
CA GLU A 407 -5.34 7.36 16.89
C GLU A 407 -4.74 8.45 17.76
N PRO A 408 -4.02 8.16 18.86
CA PRO A 408 -3.14 9.18 19.40
C PRO A 408 -2.11 9.50 18.31
N LYS A 409 -2.39 10.58 17.54
CA LYS A 409 -1.35 11.52 17.17
C LYS A 409 -0.46 11.61 18.40
N PRO A 410 0.86 11.45 18.29
CA PRO A 410 1.72 11.83 19.40
C PRO A 410 1.31 13.25 19.76
N GLN A 411 0.70 13.43 20.94
CA GLN A 411 0.36 14.74 21.47
C GLN A 411 1.67 15.39 21.89
N GLN A 412 2.44 15.79 20.88
CA GLN A 412 3.04 17.10 20.85
C GLN A 412 1.92 18.14 20.71
N GLU A 413 1.00 18.17 21.69
CA GLU A 413 0.87 19.43 22.38
C GLU A 413 2.28 19.70 22.92
N PRO A 414 2.97 20.76 22.49
CA PRO A 414 4.09 21.23 23.27
C PRO A 414 3.52 21.51 24.66
N GLN A 415 3.92 20.70 25.65
CA GLN A 415 3.75 21.05 27.05
C GLN A 415 4.63 22.27 27.29
N HIS A 416 4.14 23.43 26.85
CA HIS A 416 4.80 24.71 26.99
C HIS A 416 5.06 24.87 28.47
N THR A 417 6.33 24.73 28.85
CA THR A 417 6.77 24.94 30.22
C THR A 417 6.27 26.32 30.66
N ALA A 418 6.08 26.55 31.97
CA ALA A 418 5.55 27.83 32.46
C ALA A 418 6.34 29.06 31.94
N ARG A 419 7.61 28.85 31.54
CA ARG A 419 8.46 29.81 30.83
C ARG A 419 8.00 30.12 29.40
N GLU A 420 7.62 29.12 28.62
CA GLU A 420 7.17 29.28 27.23
C GLU A 420 5.77 29.90 27.14
N ARG A 421 4.84 29.52 28.04
CA ARG A 421 3.54 30.22 28.15
C ARG A 421 3.72 31.71 28.46
N ARG A 422 4.57 32.04 29.43
CA ARG A 422 4.96 33.44 29.71
C ARG A 422 5.63 34.11 28.51
N LEU A 423 6.44 33.39 27.74
CA LEU A 423 7.06 33.93 26.53
C LEU A 423 6.00 34.29 25.47
N MET A 424 5.03 33.41 25.24
CA MET A 424 3.90 33.67 24.33
C MET A 424 3.00 34.82 24.80
N GLU A 425 2.68 34.89 26.09
CA GLU A 425 1.95 36.02 26.67
C GLU A 425 2.71 37.33 26.50
N THR A 426 4.03 37.34 26.75
CA THR A 426 4.89 38.51 26.56
C THR A 426 4.96 38.92 25.10
N LEU A 427 5.03 37.96 24.17
CA LEU A 427 5.08 38.22 22.73
C LEU A 427 3.73 38.74 22.20
N ALA A 428 2.61 38.22 22.69
CA ALA A 428 1.27 38.74 22.40
C ALA A 428 1.08 40.16 22.96
N GLN A 429 1.54 40.44 24.18
CA GLN A 429 1.56 41.78 24.76
C GLN A 429 2.44 42.73 23.92
N PHE A 430 3.60 42.28 23.44
CA PHE A 430 4.48 43.07 22.59
C PHE A 430 3.85 43.38 21.23
N ILE A 431 3.19 42.42 20.59
CA ILE A 431 2.43 42.64 19.34
C ILE A 431 1.29 43.64 19.57
N THR A 432 0.56 43.51 20.68
CA THR A 432 -0.53 44.43 21.05
C THR A 432 0.00 45.84 21.33
N LEU A 433 1.17 45.96 21.97
CA LEU A 433 1.87 47.23 22.18
C LEU A 433 2.36 47.83 20.86
N ALA A 434 2.94 47.04 19.96
CA ALA A 434 3.40 47.48 18.65
C ALA A 434 2.25 47.95 17.75
N GLN A 435 1.10 47.27 17.81
CA GLN A 435 -0.14 47.71 17.17
C GLN A 435 -0.63 49.03 17.77
N ARG A 436 -0.75 49.15 19.10
CA ARG A 436 -1.12 50.43 19.75
C ARG A 436 -0.13 51.56 19.46
N ALA A 437 1.17 51.29 19.38
CA ALA A 437 2.17 52.29 19.00
C ALA A 437 2.00 52.72 17.53
N LYS A 438 1.76 51.76 16.62
CA LYS A 438 1.42 52.06 15.23
C LYS A 438 0.15 52.91 15.13
N ASP A 439 -0.86 52.60 15.93
CA ASP A 439 -2.16 53.30 15.95
C ASP A 439 -2.10 54.66 16.69
N GLN A 440 -1.02 54.95 17.43
CA GLN A 440 -0.74 56.28 18.02
C GLN A 440 0.22 57.11 17.17
N VAL A 441 1.12 56.49 16.41
CA VAL A 441 2.03 57.16 15.48
C VAL A 441 1.33 57.50 14.16
N ALA A 442 0.42 56.65 13.66
CA ALA A 442 -0.30 56.89 12.40
C ALA A 442 -1.19 58.16 12.42
N PRO A 443 -1.94 58.49 13.50
CA PRO A 443 -2.66 59.77 13.59
C PRO A 443 -1.71 60.97 13.70
N SER A 444 -0.56 60.79 14.37
CA SER A 444 0.43 61.85 14.60
C SER A 444 1.11 62.33 13.32
N PHE A 445 1.20 61.47 12.30
CA PHE A 445 1.72 61.83 10.96
C PHE A 445 0.66 62.33 9.97
N LEU A 446 -0.64 62.16 10.27
CA LEU A 446 -1.73 62.63 9.39
C LEU A 446 -2.41 63.92 9.89
N ALA A 447 -2.17 64.32 11.15
CA ALA A 447 -2.66 65.57 11.73
C ALA A 447 -1.68 66.76 11.62
N SER A 448 -0.44 66.55 11.15
CA SER A 448 0.55 67.61 10.93
C SER A 448 0.82 67.82 9.43
N GLY A 449 -0.06 68.60 8.79
CA GLY A 449 0.15 69.09 7.42
C GLY A 449 1.35 70.04 7.35
N GLY A 450 2.54 69.50 7.05
CA GLY A 450 3.77 70.25 6.86
C GLY A 450 4.89 69.36 6.34
N GLN A 451 5.49 69.73 5.20
CA GLN A 451 6.56 68.96 4.56
C GLN A 451 7.77 68.75 5.50
N PRO A 452 8.34 67.53 5.58
CA PRO A 452 9.73 67.35 5.97
C PRO A 452 10.63 67.39 4.72
N VAL A 453 11.38 68.49 4.61
CA VAL A 453 12.51 68.64 3.68
C VAL A 453 13.49 67.47 3.84
N GLN A 454 13.96 66.93 2.72
CA GLN A 454 15.02 65.93 2.67
C GLN A 454 16.34 66.53 3.20
N LYS A 455 16.62 66.35 4.50
CA LYS A 455 17.89 66.76 5.11
C LYS A 455 18.92 65.63 5.04
N SER A 456 19.89 65.81 4.15
CA SER A 456 21.15 65.09 4.15
C SER A 456 21.92 65.35 5.45
N PHE A 457 22.25 64.29 6.20
CA PHE A 457 23.29 64.37 7.21
C PHE A 457 24.66 64.14 6.55
N GLY A 458 25.28 65.24 6.13
CA GLY A 458 26.73 65.28 5.94
C GLY A 458 27.41 65.49 7.29
N PHE A 459 28.50 64.77 7.53
CA PHE A 459 29.41 65.00 8.66
C PHE A 459 30.82 65.26 8.10
N ASP A 460 31.13 66.54 7.93
CA ASP A 460 32.47 67.13 7.77
C ASP A 460 32.52 68.29 8.80
N SER A 461 33.61 68.63 9.47
CA SER A 461 34.95 68.03 9.56
C SER A 461 35.67 68.57 10.82
N ASP A 462 37.01 68.47 10.87
CA ASP A 462 37.95 69.20 11.76
C ASP A 462 38.14 68.61 13.18
N THR A 463 39.35 68.29 13.68
CA THR A 463 40.73 68.24 13.11
C THR A 463 41.41 66.90 13.53
N ASP A 464 42.66 66.52 13.24
CA ASP A 464 43.86 67.20 12.68
C ASP A 464 44.86 66.18 12.06
N ALA A 465 46.04 66.67 11.67
CA ALA A 465 47.33 65.97 11.56
C ALA A 465 47.45 64.75 10.60
N ALA A 466 47.98 65.04 9.41
CA ALA A 466 48.48 64.10 8.41
C ALA A 466 49.95 63.64 8.72
N PRO A 467 50.72 63.03 7.80
CA PRO A 467 50.46 61.88 6.91
C PRO A 467 51.60 60.82 6.92
N ARG A 468 51.41 59.68 6.23
CA ARG A 468 52.31 59.10 5.16
C ARG A 468 52.47 57.56 5.16
N ALA A 469 52.14 57.02 3.98
CA ALA A 469 52.97 56.13 3.16
C ALA A 469 53.14 54.61 3.49
N ARG A 470 52.46 53.81 2.64
CA ARG A 470 53.09 52.94 1.61
C ARG A 470 53.97 51.76 2.08
N ALA A 471 53.42 50.53 1.99
CA ALA A 471 54.19 49.36 1.55
C ALA A 471 53.32 48.28 0.89
N LYS A 472 53.85 47.65 -0.18
CA LYS A 472 53.36 46.40 -0.79
C LYS A 472 54.13 45.19 -0.21
N ARG A 473 53.49 44.02 -0.24
CA ARG A 473 53.99 42.61 -0.15
C ARG A 473 53.31 41.87 1.02
N GLY A 474 52.96 40.59 0.90
CA GLY A 474 53.04 39.70 -0.27
C GLY A 474 52.66 38.26 0.09
N LYS A 475 52.53 37.41 -0.94
CA LYS A 475 52.49 35.93 -0.85
C LYS A 475 53.45 35.38 0.24
N ARG A 476 53.18 34.24 0.88
CA ARG A 476 52.93 32.93 0.23
C ARG A 476 52.46 31.86 1.22
N ASP A 477 51.87 30.81 0.70
CA ASP A 477 51.62 29.52 1.37
C ASP A 477 52.91 28.82 1.77
N ALA A 478 52.87 28.02 2.86
CA ALA A 478 53.49 26.68 2.93
C ALA A 478 53.07 25.89 4.19
N ASN A 479 52.36 24.78 3.96
CA ASN A 479 52.51 23.44 4.55
C ASN A 479 52.73 23.14 6.05
N ASN A 480 52.04 22.07 6.44
CA ASN A 480 52.41 21.00 7.37
C ASN A 480 52.55 21.33 8.88
N SER A 481 51.55 20.87 9.63
CA SER A 481 51.70 19.66 10.47
C SER A 481 50.42 18.85 10.42
#